data_AF-A0A662WCH7-F1
#
_entry.id   AF-A0A662WCH7-F1
#
_cell.length_a   1.000
_cell.length_b   1.000
_cell.length_c   1.000
_cell.angle_alpha   90.00
_cell.angle_beta   90.00
_cell.angle_gamma   90.00
#
_symmetry.space_group_name_H-M   'P 1'
#
loop_
_entity.id
_entity.type
_entity.pdbx_description
1 polymer ?
#
loop_
_entity_poly.entity_id
_entity_poly.type
_entity_poly.pdbx_seq_one_letter_code
_entity_poly.pdbx_strand_id
1 'polypeptide(L)'
;MSKRKRGVSLQEKRERVLKIYHDSKDVFNLKEVEKLGSKAGVGSCCRLFTIYSSVRALRAASNGDVNQALVDDALVDCDKTERVEKLRHLTEQRAKVEALRSKVQHLAENDPEILDQLERKVRVAKEGADRWTDNVFTLKSWVVQKRGVAGSEVSYWLGIKDDFDYVA
;
A
#
# COMPACT_ATOMS: atom_id res chain seq x y z
N MET A 1 -37.09 -57.19 24.18
CA MET A 1 -35.76 -56.67 23.81
C MET A 1 -35.91 -55.44 22.93
N SER A 2 -35.54 -54.26 23.43
CA SER A 2 -35.67 -52.98 22.69
C SER A 2 -34.56 -52.86 21.64
N LYS A 3 -34.92 -52.86 20.36
CA LYS A 3 -33.97 -52.63 19.25
C LYS A 3 -33.45 -51.20 19.33
N ARG A 4 -32.25 -50.98 19.90
CA ARG A 4 -31.54 -49.70 19.80
C ARG A 4 -31.31 -49.38 18.32
N LYS A 5 -31.97 -48.33 17.80
CA LYS A 5 -31.70 -47.80 16.46
C LYS A 5 -30.22 -47.37 16.41
N ARG A 6 -29.49 -47.93 15.43
CA ARG A 6 -28.08 -47.65 15.18
C ARG A 6 -27.92 -46.14 14.95
N GLY A 7 -27.03 -45.48 15.71
CA GLY A 7 -26.82 -44.04 15.61
C GLY A 7 -26.25 -43.65 14.25
N VAL A 8 -26.72 -42.54 13.68
CA VAL A 8 -26.24 -41.99 12.41
C VAL A 8 -24.81 -41.46 12.60
N SER A 9 -23.93 -41.67 11.61
CA SER A 9 -22.53 -41.25 11.65
C SER A 9 -22.40 -39.72 11.66
N LEU A 10 -21.22 -39.21 12.06
CA LEU A 10 -20.98 -37.76 12.15
C LEU A 10 -21.01 -37.08 10.77
N GLN A 11 -20.57 -37.79 9.72
CA GLN A 11 -20.60 -37.35 8.33
C GLN A 11 -22.04 -37.16 7.83
N GLU A 12 -22.88 -38.20 8.00
CA GLU A 12 -24.29 -38.17 7.57
C GLU A 12 -25.10 -37.10 8.31
N LYS A 13 -24.75 -36.78 9.56
CA LYS A 13 -25.37 -35.67 10.30
C LYS A 13 -25.01 -34.32 9.68
N ARG A 14 -23.75 -34.12 9.27
CA ARG A 14 -23.30 -32.88 8.60
C ARG A 14 -24.02 -32.69 7.27
N GLU A 15 -24.09 -33.73 6.44
CA GLU A 15 -24.77 -33.67 5.14
C GLU A 15 -26.26 -33.37 5.26
N ARG A 16 -26.96 -33.97 6.24
CA ARG A 16 -28.38 -33.71 6.48
C ARG A 16 -28.64 -32.29 6.93
N VAL A 17 -27.76 -31.72 7.76
CA VAL A 17 -27.86 -30.32 8.18
C VAL A 17 -27.56 -29.39 7.00
N LEU A 18 -26.52 -29.68 6.20
CA LEU A 18 -26.19 -28.92 5.01
C LEU A 18 -27.35 -28.84 4.01
N LYS A 19 -28.05 -29.97 3.80
CA LYS A 19 -29.21 -30.04 2.93
C LYS A 19 -30.35 -29.12 3.37
N ILE A 20 -30.61 -29.00 4.68
CA ILE A 20 -31.63 -28.09 5.22
C ILE A 20 -31.30 -26.63 4.88
N TYR A 21 -30.02 -26.24 4.96
CA TYR A 21 -29.57 -24.89 4.62
C TYR A 21 -29.67 -24.62 3.11
N HIS A 22 -29.28 -25.58 2.26
CA HIS A 22 -29.38 -25.42 0.81
C HIS A 22 -30.82 -25.39 0.30
N ASP A 23 -31.72 -26.15 0.91
CA ASP A 23 -33.13 -26.21 0.53
C ASP A 23 -33.90 -24.99 1.04
N SER A 24 -33.61 -24.52 2.27
CA SER A 24 -34.36 -23.41 2.87
C SER A 24 -33.82 -22.04 2.50
N LYS A 25 -32.51 -21.92 2.20
CA LYS A 25 -31.79 -20.66 1.90
C LYS A 25 -32.11 -19.51 2.88
N ASP A 26 -32.37 -19.84 4.13
CA ASP A 26 -32.86 -18.90 5.14
C ASP A 26 -31.93 -18.85 6.36
N VAL A 27 -32.04 -17.77 7.13
CA VAL A 27 -31.22 -17.53 8.33
C VAL A 27 -31.96 -18.07 9.55
N PHE A 28 -31.37 -19.08 10.21
CA PHE A 28 -31.98 -19.73 11.37
C PHE A 28 -31.32 -19.33 12.69
N ASN A 29 -32.12 -19.21 13.75
CA ASN A 29 -31.64 -19.05 15.12
C ASN A 29 -31.32 -20.41 15.76
N LEU A 30 -30.54 -20.40 16.85
CA LEU A 30 -30.01 -21.62 17.48
C LEU A 30 -31.12 -22.63 17.86
N LYS A 31 -32.23 -22.14 18.41
CA LYS A 31 -33.39 -22.96 18.80
C LYS A 31 -34.13 -23.56 17.60
N GLU A 32 -34.08 -22.90 16.45
CA GLU A 32 -34.76 -23.33 15.22
C GLU A 32 -33.96 -24.44 14.54
N VAL A 33 -32.63 -24.32 14.52
CA VAL A 33 -31.71 -25.35 14.02
C VAL A 33 -31.82 -26.63 14.87
N GLU A 34 -31.92 -26.52 16.20
CA GLU A 34 -32.11 -27.68 17.09
C GLU A 34 -33.43 -28.41 16.81
N LYS A 35 -34.51 -27.65 16.54
CA LYS A 35 -35.83 -28.21 16.21
C LYS A 35 -35.84 -28.88 14.84
N LEU A 36 -35.19 -28.28 13.83
CA LEU A 36 -35.05 -28.85 12.49
C LEU A 36 -34.13 -30.07 12.48
N GLY A 37 -33.02 -30.03 13.21
CA GLY A 37 -32.11 -31.16 13.39
C GLY A 37 -32.78 -32.36 14.08
N SER A 38 -33.61 -32.08 15.09
CA SER A 38 -34.41 -33.12 15.77
C SER A 38 -35.39 -33.80 14.81
N LYS A 39 -36.04 -33.03 13.91
CA LYS A 39 -36.92 -33.56 12.86
C LYS A 39 -36.16 -34.39 11.80
N ALA A 40 -34.92 -34.02 11.48
CA ALA A 40 -34.06 -34.71 10.52
C ALA A 40 -33.36 -35.98 11.07
N GLY A 41 -33.69 -36.38 12.30
CA GLY A 41 -33.12 -37.56 12.94
C GLY A 41 -31.73 -37.35 13.55
N VAL A 42 -31.28 -36.10 13.67
CA VAL A 42 -30.09 -35.73 14.44
C VAL A 42 -30.53 -35.57 15.90
N GLY A 43 -30.64 -36.70 16.61
CA GLY A 43 -31.01 -36.70 18.02
C GLY A 43 -30.06 -35.84 18.87
N SER A 44 -30.64 -35.16 19.87
CA SER A 44 -30.13 -34.17 20.85
C SER A 44 -28.69 -34.33 21.42
N CYS A 45 -27.95 -35.38 21.08
CA CYS A 45 -26.62 -35.68 21.60
C CYS A 45 -25.45 -34.97 20.89
N CYS A 46 -25.66 -34.29 19.77
CA CYS A 46 -24.65 -33.36 19.22
C CYS A 46 -24.88 -31.97 19.82
N ARG A 47 -24.67 -31.85 21.14
CA ARG A 47 -24.61 -30.57 21.86
C ARG A 47 -23.65 -29.64 21.14
N LEU A 48 -24.20 -28.70 20.38
CA LEU A 48 -23.71 -27.39 19.95
C LEU A 48 -22.28 -27.25 19.40
N PHE A 49 -21.33 -28.14 19.61
CA PHE A 49 -19.91 -27.86 19.41
C PHE A 49 -19.54 -27.78 17.92
N THR A 50 -20.13 -28.63 17.07
CA THR A 50 -19.75 -28.71 15.65
C THR A 50 -20.39 -27.65 14.76
N ILE A 51 -21.54 -27.09 15.17
CA ILE A 51 -22.23 -26.01 14.42
C ILE A 51 -21.81 -24.65 14.98
N TYR A 52 -21.61 -24.56 16.30
CA TYR A 52 -21.22 -23.33 16.97
C TYR A 52 -19.72 -23.04 16.84
N SER A 53 -18.85 -24.01 16.55
CA SER A 53 -17.44 -23.75 16.23
C SER A 53 -17.29 -22.92 14.94
N SER A 54 -18.05 -23.27 13.90
CA SER A 54 -18.05 -22.54 12.62
C SER A 54 -18.61 -21.13 12.78
N VAL A 55 -19.65 -20.97 13.61
CA VAL A 55 -20.32 -19.66 13.83
C VAL A 55 -19.60 -18.79 14.88
N ARG A 56 -18.91 -19.37 15.86
CA ARG A 56 -18.12 -18.63 16.86
C ARG A 56 -16.81 -18.11 16.28
N ALA A 57 -16.19 -18.83 15.33
CA ALA A 57 -15.06 -18.34 14.55
C ALA A 57 -15.42 -17.07 13.77
N LEU A 58 -16.66 -16.99 13.24
CA LEU A 58 -17.19 -15.82 12.54
C LEU A 58 -17.40 -14.58 13.42
N ARG A 59 -17.55 -14.73 14.75
CA ARG A 59 -17.86 -13.63 15.68
C ARG A 59 -16.64 -13.06 16.42
N ALA A 60 -15.53 -13.81 16.47
CA ALA A 60 -14.32 -13.42 17.18
C ALA A 60 -13.28 -12.69 16.30
N ALA A 61 -13.47 -12.71 14.98
CA ALA A 61 -12.52 -12.16 14.04
C ALA A 61 -13.00 -10.80 13.52
N SER A 62 -12.16 -9.77 13.70
CA SER A 62 -12.25 -8.54 12.93
C SER A 62 -12.38 -8.87 11.43
N ASN A 63 -13.20 -8.11 10.71
CA ASN A 63 -13.76 -8.41 9.38
C ASN A 63 -12.77 -8.83 8.26
N GLY A 64 -11.44 -8.83 8.49
CA GLY A 64 -10.42 -9.35 7.59
C GLY A 64 -10.28 -10.88 7.60
N ASP A 65 -10.37 -11.52 8.77
CA ASP A 65 -10.07 -12.97 8.92
C ASP A 65 -11.26 -13.88 8.62
N VAL A 66 -12.46 -13.32 8.53
CA VAL A 66 -13.70 -14.03 8.20
C VAL A 66 -13.60 -14.70 6.82
N ASN A 67 -12.97 -14.03 5.84
CA ASN A 67 -12.81 -14.58 4.50
C ASN A 67 -11.78 -15.71 4.44
N GLN A 68 -10.73 -15.67 5.27
CA GLN A 68 -9.70 -16.71 5.31
C GLN A 68 -10.23 -17.96 6.02
N ALA A 69 -10.98 -17.80 7.11
CA ALA A 69 -11.63 -18.91 7.82
C ALA A 69 -12.75 -19.59 7.01
N LEU A 70 -13.44 -18.86 6.12
CA LEU A 70 -14.44 -19.43 5.20
C LEU A 70 -13.82 -20.20 4.02
N VAL A 71 -12.52 -20.02 3.78
CA VAL A 71 -11.76 -20.76 2.76
C VAL A 71 -11.30 -22.12 3.31
N ASP A 72 -11.01 -22.22 4.61
CA ASP A 72 -10.45 -23.44 5.22
C ASP A 72 -11.46 -24.58 5.46
N ASP A 73 -12.77 -24.30 5.49
CA ASP A 73 -13.78 -25.33 5.86
C ASP A 73 -14.48 -26.03 4.68
N ALA A 74 -14.05 -25.77 3.43
CA ALA A 74 -14.37 -26.54 2.21
C ALA A 74 -15.82 -27.07 2.04
N LEU A 75 -16.84 -26.39 2.58
CA LEU A 75 -18.22 -26.90 2.61
C LEU A 75 -19.17 -26.23 1.61
N VAL A 76 -18.67 -25.33 0.76
CA VAL A 76 -19.44 -24.67 -0.29
C VAL A 76 -18.55 -24.53 -1.53
N ASP A 77 -18.73 -25.47 -2.46
CA ASP A 77 -18.27 -25.36 -3.84
C ASP A 77 -19.38 -24.71 -4.66
N CYS A 78 -19.02 -23.60 -5.33
CA CYS A 78 -19.52 -23.08 -6.61
C CYS A 78 -19.02 -21.61 -6.70
N ASP A 79 -18.21 -21.28 -7.72
CA ASP A 79 -17.66 -19.96 -8.09
C ASP A 79 -16.49 -19.35 -7.28
N LYS A 80 -15.72 -20.13 -6.51
CA LYS A 80 -14.62 -19.58 -5.69
C LYS A 80 -13.31 -19.27 -6.44
N THR A 81 -12.89 -20.05 -7.44
CA THR A 81 -11.54 -19.87 -8.05
C THR A 81 -11.39 -18.53 -8.75
N GLU A 82 -12.28 -18.22 -9.69
CA GLU A 82 -12.24 -16.94 -10.40
C GLU A 82 -12.46 -15.75 -9.47
N ARG A 83 -13.34 -15.88 -8.47
CA ARG A 83 -13.61 -14.79 -7.52
C ARG A 83 -12.38 -14.52 -6.65
N VAL A 84 -11.73 -15.58 -6.17
CA VAL A 84 -10.51 -15.48 -5.36
C VAL A 84 -9.36 -14.90 -6.18
N GLU A 85 -9.21 -15.32 -7.45
CA GLU A 85 -8.23 -14.74 -8.38
C GLU A 85 -8.52 -13.26 -8.66
N LYS A 86 -9.77 -12.89 -8.94
CA LYS A 86 -10.20 -11.50 -9.14
C LYS A 86 -9.96 -10.65 -7.89
N LEU A 87 -10.22 -11.18 -6.71
CA LEU A 87 -9.93 -10.50 -5.44
C LEU A 87 -8.42 -10.34 -5.19
N ARG A 88 -7.62 -11.36 -5.51
CA ARG A 88 -6.16 -11.29 -5.44
C ARG A 88 -5.61 -10.26 -6.44
N HIS A 89 -6.16 -10.21 -7.65
CA HIS A 89 -5.76 -9.22 -8.64
C HIS A 89 -6.15 -7.80 -8.23
N LEU A 90 -7.35 -7.60 -7.67
CA LEU A 90 -7.79 -6.31 -7.15
C LEU A 90 -6.91 -5.83 -5.99
N THR A 91 -6.52 -6.72 -5.08
CA THR A 91 -5.62 -6.36 -3.97
C THR A 91 -4.22 -6.01 -4.46
N GLU A 92 -3.69 -6.77 -5.43
CA GLU A 92 -2.41 -6.45 -6.09
C GLU A 92 -2.47 -5.12 -6.83
N GLN A 93 -3.53 -4.85 -7.60
CA GLN A 93 -3.73 -3.59 -8.30
C GLN A 93 -3.85 -2.42 -7.33
N ARG A 94 -4.56 -2.58 -6.21
CA ARG A 94 -4.64 -1.55 -5.16
C ARG A 94 -3.27 -1.26 -4.54
N ALA A 95 -2.48 -2.28 -4.25
CA ALA A 95 -1.11 -2.10 -3.74
C ALA A 95 -0.21 -1.39 -4.76
N LYS A 96 -0.34 -1.72 -6.06
CA LYS A 96 0.37 -1.01 -7.14
C LYS A 96 -0.05 0.45 -7.24
N VAL A 97 -1.35 0.74 -7.16
CA VAL A 97 -1.85 2.13 -7.18
C VAL A 97 -1.29 2.91 -5.99
N GLU A 98 -1.26 2.33 -4.80
CA GLU A 98 -0.71 2.98 -3.60
C GLU A 98 0.80 3.28 -3.76
N ALA A 99 1.58 2.29 -4.22
CA ALA A 99 3.00 2.45 -4.48
C ALA A 99 3.28 3.52 -5.56
N LEU A 100 2.50 3.52 -6.64
CA LEU A 100 2.61 4.52 -7.71
C LEU A 100 2.21 5.91 -7.22
N ARG A 101 1.18 6.04 -6.37
CA ARG A 101 0.78 7.31 -5.77
C ARG A 101 1.89 7.89 -4.88
N SER A 102 2.50 7.06 -4.04
CA SER A 102 3.65 7.48 -3.22
C SER A 102 4.83 7.94 -4.11
N LYS A 103 5.11 7.22 -5.20
CA LYS A 103 6.14 7.61 -6.16
C LYS A 103 5.81 8.93 -6.87
N VAL A 104 4.56 9.14 -7.28
CA VAL A 104 4.11 10.39 -7.88
C VAL A 104 4.20 11.55 -6.89
N GLN A 105 3.85 11.34 -5.62
CA GLN A 105 3.98 12.36 -4.58
C GLN A 105 5.44 12.80 -4.38
N HIS A 106 6.37 11.84 -4.30
CA HIS A 106 7.80 12.15 -4.22
C HIS A 106 8.33 12.83 -5.50
N LEU A 107 7.77 12.52 -6.68
CA LEU A 107 8.14 13.19 -7.92
C LEU A 107 7.47 14.55 -8.08
N ALA A 108 6.33 14.79 -7.44
CA ALA A 108 5.64 16.08 -7.43
C ALA A 108 6.43 17.16 -6.66
N GLU A 109 7.29 16.75 -5.73
CA GLU A 109 8.26 17.65 -5.09
C GLU A 109 9.30 18.19 -6.10
N ASN A 110 9.48 17.52 -7.25
CA ASN A 110 10.30 18.00 -8.37
C ASN A 110 9.41 18.65 -9.44
N ASP A 111 8.67 19.69 -9.06
CA ASP A 111 7.90 20.47 -10.03
C ASP A 111 8.86 21.02 -11.11
N PRO A 112 8.71 20.59 -12.37
CA PRO A 112 9.62 20.99 -13.45
C PRO A 112 9.61 22.51 -13.65
N GLU A 113 8.50 23.19 -13.34
CA GLU A 113 8.41 24.64 -13.46
C GLU A 113 9.23 25.37 -12.40
N ILE A 114 9.24 24.85 -11.16
CA ILE A 114 10.05 25.43 -10.07
C ILE A 114 11.54 25.24 -10.36
N LEU A 115 11.93 24.06 -10.86
CA LEU A 115 13.32 23.78 -11.24
C LEU A 115 13.78 24.70 -12.38
N ASP A 116 12.96 24.89 -13.41
CA ASP A 116 13.25 25.77 -14.55
C ASP A 116 13.32 27.26 -14.11
N GLN A 117 12.46 27.69 -13.18
CA GLN A 117 12.57 29.02 -12.58
C GLN A 117 13.87 29.20 -11.78
N LEU A 118 14.27 28.19 -11.01
CA LEU A 118 15.50 28.22 -10.23
C LEU A 118 16.72 28.27 -11.17
N GLU A 119 16.74 27.45 -12.22
CA GLU A 119 17.80 27.43 -13.22
C GLU A 119 17.95 28.78 -13.93
N ARG A 120 16.84 29.44 -14.30
CA ARG A 120 16.89 30.80 -14.86
C ARG A 120 17.51 31.80 -13.90
N LYS A 121 17.15 31.78 -12.61
CA LYS A 121 17.71 32.68 -11.60
C LYS A 121 19.20 32.43 -11.40
N VAL A 122 19.62 31.17 -11.32
CA VAL A 122 21.03 30.77 -11.22
C VAL A 122 21.80 31.25 -12.44
N ARG A 123 21.25 31.12 -13.64
CA ARG A 123 21.89 31.61 -14.88
C ARG A 123 22.14 33.11 -14.84
N VAL A 124 21.12 33.91 -14.50
CA VAL A 124 21.26 35.38 -14.41
C VAL A 124 22.29 35.78 -13.35
N ALA A 125 22.29 35.09 -12.20
CA ALA A 125 23.27 35.34 -11.15
C ALA A 125 24.70 34.99 -11.60
N LYS A 126 24.88 33.85 -12.28
CA LYS A 126 26.17 33.42 -12.85
C LYS A 126 26.69 34.42 -13.87
N GLU A 127 25.89 34.80 -14.86
CA GLU A 127 26.31 35.81 -15.84
C GLU A 127 26.62 37.17 -15.19
N GLY A 128 25.92 37.52 -14.11
CA GLY A 128 26.22 38.72 -13.33
C GLY A 128 27.59 38.63 -12.66
N ALA A 129 27.89 37.50 -12.01
CA ALA A 129 29.18 37.23 -11.38
C ALA A 129 30.33 37.24 -12.42
N ASP A 130 30.12 36.60 -13.57
CA ASP A 130 31.12 36.54 -14.65
C ASP A 130 31.41 37.95 -15.21
N ARG A 131 30.38 38.79 -15.41
CA ARG A 131 30.58 40.20 -15.83
C ARG A 131 31.35 41.02 -14.80
N TRP A 132 31.08 40.83 -13.51
CA TRP A 132 31.85 41.49 -12.45
C TRP A 132 33.30 41.00 -12.42
N THR A 133 33.52 39.71 -12.67
CA THR A 133 34.85 39.11 -12.80
C THR A 133 35.63 39.75 -13.95
N ASP A 134 35.02 39.88 -15.13
CA ASP A 134 35.59 40.59 -16.28
C ASP A 134 35.94 42.05 -15.94
N ASN A 135 35.02 42.76 -15.27
CA ASN A 135 35.23 44.15 -14.87
C ASN A 135 36.43 44.29 -13.92
N VAL A 136 36.57 43.37 -12.95
CA VAL A 136 37.67 43.36 -11.99
C VAL A 136 39.01 43.13 -12.70
N PHE A 137 39.09 42.16 -13.60
CA PHE A 137 40.31 41.91 -14.38
C PHE A 137 40.64 43.05 -15.34
N THR A 138 39.63 43.65 -15.96
CA THR A 138 39.79 44.83 -16.81
C THR A 138 40.35 46.01 -16.04
N LEU A 139 39.80 46.28 -14.84
CA LEU A 139 40.29 47.33 -13.95
C LEU A 139 41.73 47.07 -13.52
N LYS A 140 42.06 45.83 -13.12
CA LYS A 140 43.43 45.43 -12.79
C LYS A 140 44.39 45.72 -13.93
N SER A 141 44.04 45.26 -15.14
CA SER A 141 44.86 45.47 -16.35
C SER A 141 45.07 46.96 -16.65
N TRP A 142 44.00 47.76 -16.57
CA TRP A 142 44.07 49.20 -16.81
C TRP A 142 44.96 49.93 -15.80
N VAL A 143 44.85 49.61 -14.50
CA VAL A 143 45.69 50.22 -13.46
C VAL A 143 47.16 49.86 -13.66
N VAL A 144 47.46 48.58 -13.92
CA VAL A 144 48.84 48.14 -14.19
C VAL A 144 49.41 48.88 -15.40
N GLN A 145 48.65 48.98 -16.50
CA GLN A 145 49.11 49.61 -17.73
C GLN A 145 49.23 51.14 -17.63
N LYS A 146 48.32 51.83 -16.92
CA LYS A 146 48.32 53.30 -16.83
C LYS A 146 49.18 53.86 -15.71
N ARG A 147 49.28 53.16 -14.58
CA ARG A 147 50.01 53.63 -13.39
C ARG A 147 51.37 52.95 -13.21
N GLY A 148 51.66 51.88 -13.95
CA GLY A 148 52.93 51.14 -13.84
C GLY A 148 53.09 50.39 -12.51
N VAL A 149 51.99 50.15 -11.80
CA VAL A 149 51.97 49.48 -10.49
C VAL A 149 52.10 47.97 -10.69
N ALA A 150 52.76 47.28 -9.75
CA ALA A 150 52.88 45.83 -9.79
C ALA A 150 51.50 45.15 -9.72
N GLY A 151 51.25 44.16 -10.57
CA GLY A 151 49.95 43.48 -10.63
C GLY A 151 49.54 42.78 -9.33
N SER A 152 50.51 42.40 -8.49
CA SER A 152 50.29 41.84 -7.15
C SER A 152 49.70 42.86 -6.18
N GLU A 153 50.17 44.12 -6.21
CA GLU A 153 49.65 45.19 -5.36
C GLU A 153 48.22 45.56 -5.75
N VAL A 154 47.93 45.61 -7.06
CA VAL A 154 46.57 45.87 -7.56
C VAL A 154 45.63 44.71 -7.21
N SER A 155 46.09 43.47 -7.29
CA SER A 155 45.35 42.29 -6.81
C SER A 155 45.00 42.41 -5.32
N TYR A 156 45.95 42.87 -4.49
CA TYR A 156 45.72 43.09 -3.07
C TYR A 156 44.68 44.19 -2.81
N TRP A 157 44.73 45.32 -3.53
CA TRP A 157 43.72 46.40 -3.39
C TRP A 157 42.32 45.97 -3.81
N LEU A 158 42.22 45.15 -4.86
CA LEU A 158 40.95 44.64 -5.38
C LEU A 158 40.45 43.39 -4.63
N GLY A 159 41.23 42.87 -3.67
CA GLY A 159 40.88 41.67 -2.91
C GLY A 159 40.85 40.38 -3.74
N ILE A 160 41.60 40.33 -4.86
CA ILE A 160 41.68 39.17 -5.74
C ILE A 160 42.59 38.13 -5.06
N LYS A 161 41.99 37.01 -4.65
CA LYS A 161 42.70 35.84 -4.12
C LYS A 161 43.20 34.93 -5.25
N ASP A 162 44.07 33.98 -4.93
CA ASP A 162 44.64 33.04 -5.91
C ASP A 162 43.58 32.10 -6.53
N ASP A 163 42.47 31.89 -5.84
CA ASP A 163 41.32 31.07 -6.27
C ASP A 163 40.18 31.90 -6.91
N PHE A 164 40.41 33.20 -7.17
CA PHE A 164 39.42 34.07 -7.79
C PHE A 164 39.34 33.80 -9.30
N ASP A 165 38.28 33.12 -9.72
CA ASP A 165 38.02 32.75 -11.12
C ASP A 165 36.51 32.76 -11.41
N TYR A 166 36.14 32.49 -12.66
CA TYR A 166 34.75 32.37 -13.09
C TYR A 166 33.99 31.28 -12.32
N VAL A 167 32.67 31.48 -12.20
CA VAL A 167 31.81 30.51 -11.52
C VAL A 167 31.63 29.28 -12.43
N ALA A 168 32.13 28.12 -12.01
CA ALA A 168 31.97 26.86 -12.74
C ALA A 168 30.49 26.45 -12.92
#